data_AF-A0A975Q7I5-F1
#
_entry.id   AF-A0A975Q7I5-F1
#
_cell.length_a   1.000
_cell.length_b   1.000
_cell.length_c   1.000
_cell.angle_alpha   90.00
_cell.angle_beta   90.00
_cell.angle_gamma   90.00
#
_symmetry.space_group_name_H-M   'P 1'
#
loop_
_entity.id
_entity.type
_entity.pdbx_description
1 polymer ?
#
loop_
_entity_poly.entity_id
_entity_poly.type
_entity_poly.pdbx_seq_one_letter_code
_entity_poly.pdbx_strand_id
1 'polypeptide(L)'
;MKMNNFEIAKGFIVNIIAVNENSFVLTLEDIEKIGMKRELYYLFIDNNLSNITLTQLKHEETIDIVDSKKLENFYGSFPSVDENGKYKELFNRVDILDTNKNKLIKLKKDDLLSNDGKFVYIDGDKEQLGEGSQRIQAIENYIEGNDIYESEFELKYKHISKKLGLKTSGAGIVKINYFNKDYIVLSIKFDGVIVGEAGFTNVIIDLQDDHDNPTAYLVDLSIATPVKVK
;
A
#
# COMPACT_ATOMS: atom_id res chain seq x y z
N MET A 1 -42.11 34.44 -13.57
CA MET A 1 -41.86 33.08 -13.04
C MET A 1 -40.46 33.09 -12.44
N LYS A 2 -40.32 33.08 -11.11
CA LYS A 2 -39.01 33.03 -10.44
C LYS A 2 -38.48 31.60 -10.58
N MET A 3 -37.36 31.42 -11.26
CA MET A 3 -36.58 30.19 -11.17
C MET A 3 -35.94 30.18 -9.78
N ASN A 4 -36.37 29.24 -8.95
CA ASN A 4 -35.64 28.92 -7.73
C ASN A 4 -34.43 28.08 -8.16
N ASN A 5 -33.24 28.66 -8.07
CA ASN A 5 -32.00 27.88 -8.11
C ASN A 5 -31.96 27.08 -6.80
N PHE A 6 -32.12 25.77 -6.89
CA PHE A 6 -31.77 24.88 -5.79
C PHE A 6 -30.27 24.66 -5.87
N GLU A 7 -29.51 25.28 -4.97
CA GLU A 7 -28.14 24.81 -4.70
C GLU A 7 -28.27 23.43 -4.05
N ILE A 8 -27.75 22.41 -4.74
CA ILE A 8 -27.53 21.10 -4.13
C ILE A 8 -26.47 21.33 -3.05
N ALA A 9 -26.81 21.06 -1.80
CA ALA A 9 -25.84 21.13 -0.70
C ALA A 9 -24.72 20.13 -0.99
N LYS A 10 -23.48 20.63 -1.09
CA LYS A 10 -22.28 19.80 -1.28
C LYS A 10 -22.19 18.78 -0.15
N GLY A 11 -22.29 17.50 -0.50
CA GLY A 11 -22.22 16.41 0.46
C GLY A 11 -20.78 15.97 0.68
N PHE A 12 -20.40 15.78 1.95
CA PHE A 12 -19.15 15.12 2.32
C PHE A 12 -19.47 13.90 3.16
N ILE A 13 -18.75 12.81 2.92
CA ILE A 13 -18.60 11.75 3.92
C ILE A 13 -17.49 12.18 4.86
N VAL A 14 -17.78 12.17 6.16
CA VAL A 14 -16.83 12.53 7.21
C VAL A 14 -16.48 11.27 7.99
N ASN A 15 -15.21 10.89 8.03
CA ASN A 15 -14.74 9.79 8.85
C ASN A 15 -13.68 10.27 9.83
N ILE A 16 -13.72 9.76 11.06
CA ILE A 16 -12.61 9.90 12.00
C ILE A 16 -11.56 8.86 11.63
N ILE A 17 -10.32 9.29 11.38
CA ILE A 17 -9.22 8.37 11.01
C ILE A 17 -8.16 8.20 12.10
N ALA A 18 -8.06 9.17 13.01
CA ALA A 18 -7.14 9.11 14.15
C ALA A 18 -7.67 9.96 15.30
N VAL A 19 -7.46 9.49 16.53
CA VAL A 19 -7.77 10.23 17.77
C VAL A 19 -6.67 9.91 18.78
N ASN A 20 -6.18 10.93 19.47
CA ASN A 20 -5.31 10.80 20.63
C ASN A 20 -5.64 11.87 21.69
N GLU A 21 -4.86 11.89 22.76
CA GLU A 21 -5.07 12.83 23.89
C GLU A 21 -4.93 14.30 23.49
N ASN A 22 -4.30 14.60 22.35
CA ASN A 22 -3.99 15.97 21.91
C ASN A 22 -4.83 16.44 20.72
N SER A 23 -5.31 15.53 19.89
CA SER A 23 -5.95 15.86 18.62
C SER A 23 -6.82 14.74 18.07
N PHE A 24 -7.65 15.09 17.08
CA PHE A 24 -8.32 14.15 16.20
C PHE A 24 -8.17 14.57 14.75
N VAL A 25 -8.22 13.60 13.84
CA VAL A 25 -8.09 13.81 12.40
C VAL A 25 -9.31 13.23 11.70
N LEU A 26 -9.90 14.05 10.84
CA LEU A 26 -11.04 13.68 10.01
C LEU A 26 -10.61 13.58 8.55
N THR A 27 -11.18 12.63 7.81
CA THR A 27 -11.27 12.71 6.36
C THR A 27 -12.57 13.36 5.94
N LEU A 28 -12.51 14.21 4.92
CA LEU A 28 -13.65 14.79 4.23
C LEU A 28 -13.58 14.32 2.78
N GLU A 29 -14.51 13.46 2.41
CA GLU A 29 -14.56 12.86 1.09
C GLU A 29 -15.74 13.44 0.30
N ASP A 30 -15.42 14.14 -0.79
CA ASP A 30 -16.41 14.77 -1.68
C ASP A 30 -17.19 13.69 -2.43
N ILE A 31 -18.51 13.60 -2.19
CA ILE A 31 -19.36 12.57 -2.80
C ILE A 31 -19.89 12.98 -4.18
N GLU A 32 -19.76 14.25 -4.56
CA GLU A 32 -20.15 14.72 -5.88
C GLU A 32 -19.12 14.37 -6.94
N LYS A 33 -17.86 14.14 -6.52
CA LYS A 33 -16.77 13.72 -7.38
C LYS A 33 -16.58 12.21 -7.33
N ILE A 34 -16.83 11.55 -8.45
CA ILE A 34 -16.78 10.08 -8.58
C ILE A 34 -15.47 9.66 -9.27
N GLY A 35 -14.92 8.50 -8.88
CA GLY A 35 -13.75 7.89 -9.50
C GLY A 35 -12.48 8.70 -9.28
N MET A 36 -11.67 8.89 -10.33
CA MET A 36 -10.40 9.63 -10.25
C MET A 36 -10.54 11.11 -9.89
N LYS A 37 -11.76 11.66 -9.86
CA LYS A 37 -12.02 13.04 -9.45
C LYS A 37 -12.29 13.16 -7.96
N ARG A 38 -12.49 12.03 -7.25
CA ARG A 38 -12.83 12.04 -5.83
C ARG A 38 -11.73 12.76 -5.06
N GLU A 39 -12.10 13.86 -4.43
CA GLU A 39 -11.17 14.65 -3.64
C GLU A 39 -11.30 14.23 -2.18
N LEU A 40 -10.16 13.90 -1.59
CA LEU A 40 -10.03 13.54 -0.19
C LEU A 40 -9.26 14.65 0.50
N TYR A 41 -9.86 15.20 1.54
CA TYR A 41 -9.21 16.18 2.41
C TYR A 41 -9.03 15.60 3.80
N TYR A 42 -8.01 16.08 4.50
CA TYR A 42 -7.66 15.74 5.86
C TYR A 42 -7.75 16.99 6.72
N LEU A 43 -8.59 16.93 7.74
CA LEU A 43 -8.80 17.99 8.71
C LEU A 43 -8.20 17.57 10.05
N PHE A 44 -7.10 18.21 10.41
CA PHE A 44 -6.39 18.02 11.67
C PHE A 44 -6.86 19.06 12.67
N ILE A 45 -7.32 18.62 13.84
CA ILE A 45 -7.92 19.49 14.86
C ILE A 45 -7.35 19.11 16.22
N ASP A 46 -6.81 20.09 16.94
CA ASP A 46 -6.41 19.87 18.34
C ASP A 46 -7.63 19.84 19.27
N ASN A 47 -7.49 19.20 20.43
CA ASN A 47 -8.63 18.94 21.31
C ASN A 47 -9.26 20.21 21.93
N ASN A 48 -8.55 21.35 21.92
CA ASN A 48 -9.07 22.64 22.35
C ASN A 48 -9.61 23.50 21.18
N LEU A 49 -9.60 22.97 19.95
CA LEU A 49 -10.06 23.62 18.71
C LEU A 49 -9.31 24.92 18.36
N SER A 50 -8.10 25.10 18.88
CA SER A 50 -7.27 26.29 18.64
C SER A 50 -6.43 26.21 17.38
N ASN A 51 -6.05 25.00 16.96
CA ASN A 51 -5.29 24.73 15.75
C ASN A 51 -6.09 23.80 14.84
N ILE A 52 -6.39 24.31 13.65
CA ILE A 52 -7.12 23.59 12.62
C ILE A 52 -6.31 23.67 11.33
N THR A 53 -5.96 22.51 10.78
CA THR A 53 -5.20 22.41 9.53
C THR A 53 -5.95 21.53 8.54
N LEU A 54 -6.18 22.05 7.33
CA LEU A 54 -6.83 21.33 6.23
C LEU A 54 -5.81 21.12 5.11
N THR A 55 -5.70 19.90 4.59
CA THR A 55 -4.81 19.56 3.46
C THR A 55 -5.33 18.34 2.69
N GLN A 56 -4.93 18.17 1.43
CA GLN A 56 -5.25 16.97 0.65
C GLN A 56 -4.16 15.88 0.75
N LEU A 57 -3.04 16.18 1.42
CA LEU A 57 -1.84 15.32 1.47
C LEU A 57 -1.37 14.84 0.08
N LYS A 58 -1.54 15.68 -0.95
CA LYS A 58 -0.86 15.50 -2.24
C LYS A 58 0.62 15.79 -2.05
N HIS A 59 1.51 14.97 -2.62
CA HIS A 59 2.95 15.03 -2.34
C HIS A 59 3.53 16.46 -2.29
N GLU A 60 3.34 17.27 -3.34
CA GLU A 60 3.85 18.65 -3.40
C GLU A 60 3.27 19.56 -2.31
N GLU A 61 1.95 19.55 -2.11
CA GLU A 61 1.27 20.30 -1.03
C GLU A 61 1.69 19.83 0.37
N THR A 62 2.05 18.54 0.48
CA THR A 62 2.46 17.93 1.74
C THR A 62 3.86 18.40 2.13
N ILE A 63 4.76 18.61 1.16
CA ILE A 63 6.08 19.19 1.42
C ILE A 63 5.91 20.56 2.07
N ASP A 64 5.12 21.45 1.48
CA ASP A 64 4.92 22.81 1.99
C ASP A 64 4.31 22.84 3.40
N ILE A 65 3.35 21.95 3.67
CA ILE A 65 2.69 21.92 4.98
C ILE A 65 3.56 21.33 6.09
N VAL A 66 4.42 20.37 5.74
CA VAL A 66 5.43 19.83 6.64
C VAL A 66 6.52 20.86 6.88
N ASP A 67 7.09 21.46 5.84
CA ASP A 67 8.16 22.47 5.95
C ASP A 67 7.71 23.71 6.75
N SER A 68 6.44 24.10 6.64
CA SER A 68 5.84 25.17 7.45
C SER A 68 5.47 24.77 8.88
N LYS A 69 5.73 23.52 9.28
CA LYS A 69 5.48 22.95 10.62
C LYS A 69 4.02 22.96 11.08
N LYS A 70 3.08 23.17 10.17
CA LYS A 70 1.63 23.20 10.49
C LYS A 70 1.11 21.86 10.98
N LEU A 71 1.81 20.76 10.63
CA LEU A 71 1.45 19.42 11.07
C LEU A 71 2.17 18.95 12.34
N GLU A 72 3.12 19.71 12.90
CA GLU A 72 3.99 19.26 14.00
C GLU A 72 3.19 18.81 15.24
N ASN A 73 2.16 19.57 15.62
CA ASN A 73 1.26 19.23 16.74
C ASN A 73 0.44 17.95 16.50
N PHE A 74 0.38 17.46 15.27
CA PHE A 74 -0.42 16.31 14.86
C PHE A 74 0.43 15.06 14.56
N TYR A 75 1.75 15.10 14.76
CA TYR A 75 2.63 13.95 14.48
C TYR A 75 2.29 12.71 15.30
N GLY A 76 1.73 12.88 16.50
CA GLY A 76 1.22 11.78 17.32
C GLY A 76 -0.02 11.08 16.74
N SER A 77 -0.67 11.65 15.71
CA SER A 77 -1.83 11.05 15.04
C SER A 77 -1.45 10.13 13.89
N PHE A 78 -0.19 10.19 13.43
CA PHE A 78 0.30 9.30 12.40
C PHE A 78 0.85 7.99 13.01
N PRO A 79 0.59 6.83 12.38
CA PRO A 79 1.18 5.56 12.77
C PRO A 79 2.71 5.62 12.73
N SER A 80 3.37 5.06 13.75
CA SER A 80 4.82 4.82 13.70
C SER A 80 5.11 3.63 12.77
N VAL A 81 6.10 3.81 11.90
CA VAL A 81 6.60 2.72 11.04
C VAL A 81 7.92 2.14 11.49
N ASP A 82 8.55 2.76 12.47
CA ASP A 82 9.76 2.30 13.12
C ASP A 82 9.54 2.06 14.62
N GLU A 83 10.49 1.38 15.26
CA GLU A 83 10.41 1.07 16.69
C GLU A 83 10.54 2.31 17.57
N ASN A 84 11.32 3.30 17.11
CA ASN A 84 11.62 4.52 17.86
C ASN A 84 10.59 5.64 17.64
N GLY A 85 9.65 5.46 16.71
CA GLY A 85 8.64 6.44 16.35
C GLY A 85 9.18 7.69 15.63
N LYS A 86 10.41 7.62 15.11
CA LYS A 86 11.07 8.67 14.30
C LYS A 86 10.40 8.84 12.95
N TYR A 87 9.87 7.74 12.40
CA TYR A 87 9.27 7.68 11.09
C TYR A 87 7.78 7.43 11.20
N LYS A 88 7.01 8.22 10.47
CA LYS A 88 5.55 8.19 10.51
C LYS A 88 4.98 7.99 9.11
N GLU A 89 4.04 7.05 8.97
CA GLU A 89 3.27 6.89 7.73
C GLU A 89 2.21 7.99 7.67
N LEU A 90 2.23 8.79 6.59
CA LEU A 90 1.13 9.70 6.32
C LEU A 90 -0.06 8.94 5.75
N PHE A 91 -1.27 9.47 5.94
CA PHE A 91 -2.49 8.82 5.48
C PHE A 91 -2.59 8.65 3.95
N ASN A 92 -1.69 9.27 3.17
CA ASN A 92 -1.58 9.07 1.74
C ASN A 92 -0.85 7.75 1.36
N ARG A 93 -0.19 7.09 2.32
CA ARG A 93 0.57 5.83 2.18
C ARG A 93 1.68 5.84 1.11
N VAL A 94 2.09 7.03 0.66
CA VAL A 94 3.15 7.20 -0.36
C VAL A 94 4.36 7.95 0.17
N ASP A 95 4.17 8.71 1.25
CA ASP A 95 5.22 9.50 1.89
C ASP A 95 5.40 9.07 3.36
N ILE A 96 6.66 9.01 3.78
CA ILE A 96 7.06 8.81 5.16
C ILE A 96 7.58 10.12 5.72
N LEU A 97 7.09 10.52 6.89
CA LEU A 97 7.55 11.69 7.60
C LEU A 97 8.68 11.31 8.55
N ASP A 98 9.84 11.96 8.42
CA ASP A 98 10.91 11.99 9.43
C ASP A 98 10.59 13.12 10.42
N THR A 99 10.14 12.76 11.62
CA THR A 99 9.71 13.75 12.64
C THR A 99 10.87 14.53 13.21
N ASN A 100 12.08 13.96 13.21
CA ASN A 100 13.27 14.63 13.76
C ASN A 100 13.79 15.71 12.80
N LYS A 101 13.70 15.45 11.49
CA LYS A 101 14.12 16.40 10.46
C LYS A 101 12.98 17.29 9.97
N ASN A 102 11.73 16.96 10.31
CA ASN A 102 10.54 17.63 9.81
C ASN A 102 10.53 17.63 8.26
N LYS A 103 10.67 16.45 7.66
CA LYS A 103 10.78 16.28 6.20
C LYS A 103 10.04 15.05 5.72
N LEU A 104 9.54 15.13 4.49
CA LEU A 104 8.99 13.99 3.79
C LEU A 104 10.08 13.22 3.05
N ILE A 105 9.91 11.90 3.05
CA ILE A 105 10.69 10.95 2.29
C ILE A 105 9.71 10.19 1.42
N LYS A 106 9.93 10.27 0.11
CA LYS A 106 9.11 9.58 -0.88
C LYS A 106 9.67 8.20 -1.13
N LEU A 107 8.81 7.19 -1.16
CA LEU A 107 9.19 5.86 -1.67
C LEU A 107 9.50 5.94 -3.17
N LYS A 108 10.42 5.11 -3.66
CA LYS A 108 10.63 4.99 -5.10
C LYS A 108 9.38 4.43 -5.76
N LYS A 109 9.14 4.83 -7.01
CA LYS A 109 7.90 4.55 -7.75
C LYS A 109 7.50 3.08 -7.77
N ASP A 110 8.49 2.19 -7.87
CA ASP A 110 8.26 0.75 -8.06
C ASP A 110 8.40 -0.04 -6.75
N ASP A 111 8.71 0.63 -5.63
CA ASP A 111 8.81 -0.01 -4.32
C ASP A 111 7.46 -0.01 -3.62
N LEU A 112 7.16 -1.09 -2.90
CA LEU A 112 5.88 -1.25 -2.21
C LEU A 112 6.06 -1.14 -0.70
N LEU A 113 5.22 -0.35 -0.03
CA LEU A 113 5.17 -0.29 1.44
C LEU A 113 4.28 -1.40 2.01
N SER A 114 4.75 -2.03 3.08
CA SER A 114 4.01 -3.08 3.81
C SER A 114 2.70 -2.59 4.38
N ASN A 115 1.81 -3.53 4.65
CA ASN A 115 0.49 -3.23 5.21
C ASN A 115 0.54 -2.57 6.59
N ASP A 116 1.63 -2.76 7.34
CA ASP A 116 1.90 -2.11 8.63
C ASP A 116 2.88 -0.93 8.53
N GLY A 117 3.34 -0.60 7.32
CA GLY A 117 4.23 0.52 7.04
C GLY A 117 5.71 0.28 7.38
N LYS A 118 6.05 -0.84 8.02
CA LYS A 118 7.37 -1.04 8.66
C LYS A 118 8.44 -1.57 7.73
N PHE A 119 8.04 -2.13 6.59
CA PHE A 119 8.90 -2.76 5.60
C PHE A 119 8.59 -2.26 4.20
N VAL A 120 9.60 -2.27 3.34
CA VAL A 120 9.53 -1.93 1.93
C VAL A 120 9.95 -3.14 1.10
N TYR A 121 9.08 -3.57 0.19
CA TYR A 121 9.41 -4.55 -0.82
C TYR A 121 10.02 -3.83 -2.02
N ILE A 122 11.29 -4.10 -2.30
CA ILE A 122 12.02 -3.45 -3.39
C ILE A 122 11.49 -3.96 -4.73
N ASP A 123 11.12 -3.05 -5.64
CA ASP A 123 10.49 -3.37 -6.92
C ASP A 123 9.15 -4.12 -6.80
N GLY A 124 8.50 -4.06 -5.63
CA GLY A 124 7.27 -4.81 -5.31
C GLY A 124 5.97 -4.25 -5.91
N ASP A 125 5.94 -2.97 -6.33
CA ASP A 125 4.76 -2.30 -6.90
C ASP A 125 4.82 -2.19 -8.44
N LYS A 126 5.74 -2.92 -9.07
CA LYS A 126 5.79 -2.99 -10.54
C LYS A 126 4.47 -3.55 -11.09
N GLU A 127 4.08 -3.04 -12.26
CA GLU A 127 2.88 -3.53 -12.99
C GLU A 127 2.90 -5.06 -13.16
N GLN A 128 4.10 -5.64 -13.25
CA GLN A 128 4.33 -7.07 -13.23
C GLN A 128 5.51 -7.38 -12.30
N LEU A 129 5.26 -8.07 -11.20
CA LEU A 129 6.32 -8.57 -10.33
C LEU A 129 7.17 -9.60 -11.09
N GLY A 130 8.47 -9.35 -11.22
CA GLY A 130 9.38 -10.21 -11.97
C GLY A 130 9.73 -11.52 -11.27
N GLU A 131 10.15 -12.54 -12.04
CA GLU A 131 10.87 -13.68 -11.48
C GLU A 131 12.28 -13.27 -11.00
N GLY A 132 12.85 -14.07 -10.11
CA GLY A 132 14.23 -13.93 -9.62
C GLY A 132 14.30 -13.46 -8.17
N SER A 133 15.41 -12.81 -7.83
CA SER A 133 15.70 -12.31 -6.49
C SER A 133 14.71 -11.22 -6.06
N GLN A 134 14.08 -11.46 -4.93
CA GLN A 134 13.15 -10.59 -4.23
C GLN A 134 13.81 -10.10 -2.94
N ARG A 135 13.58 -8.83 -2.57
CA ARG A 135 14.25 -8.17 -1.46
C ARG A 135 13.28 -7.34 -0.65
N ILE A 136 13.31 -7.52 0.66
CA ILE A 136 12.52 -6.73 1.61
C ILE A 136 13.47 -6.03 2.59
N GLN A 137 13.22 -4.75 2.82
CA GLN A 137 13.96 -3.92 3.77
C GLN A 137 13.07 -3.39 4.88
N ALA A 138 13.55 -3.29 6.12
CA ALA A 138 12.93 -2.47 7.14
C ALA A 138 13.00 -1.00 6.70
N ILE A 139 11.99 -0.23 7.08
CA ILE A 139 11.84 1.15 6.63
C ILE A 139 13.03 2.02 7.09
N GLU A 140 13.62 1.74 8.25
CA GLU A 140 14.81 2.42 8.76
C GLU A 140 16.01 2.20 7.81
N ASN A 141 16.30 0.95 7.46
CA ASN A 141 17.37 0.60 6.54
C ASN A 141 17.16 1.21 5.15
N TYR A 142 15.92 1.14 4.65
CA TYR A 142 15.54 1.73 3.37
C TYR A 142 15.80 3.24 3.31
N ILE A 143 15.32 3.98 4.33
CA ILE A 143 15.43 5.44 4.40
C ILE A 143 16.89 5.87 4.58
N GLU A 144 17.67 5.14 5.38
CA GLU A 144 19.08 5.45 5.64
C GLU A 144 19.99 5.03 4.48
N GLY A 145 19.48 4.25 3.52
CA GLY A 145 20.24 3.75 2.38
C GLY A 145 21.20 2.63 2.75
N ASN A 146 20.89 1.89 3.81
CA ASN A 146 21.67 0.73 4.23
C ASN A 146 21.35 -0.46 3.32
N ASP A 147 22.37 -1.16 2.86
CA ASP A 147 22.24 -2.39 2.06
C ASP A 147 22.04 -3.60 2.99
N ILE A 148 20.99 -3.54 3.81
CA ILE A 148 20.59 -4.57 4.77
C ILE A 148 19.18 -5.00 4.40
N TYR A 149 18.98 -6.31 4.24
CA TYR A 149 17.70 -6.90 3.85
C TYR A 149 17.27 -7.92 4.89
N GLU A 150 16.02 -7.81 5.32
CA GLU A 150 15.39 -8.69 6.29
C GLU A 150 14.91 -9.98 5.63
N SER A 151 14.77 -9.99 4.30
CA SER A 151 14.51 -11.21 3.53
C SER A 151 15.03 -11.06 2.10
N GLU A 152 15.76 -12.08 1.63
CA GLU A 152 16.23 -12.18 0.26
C GLU A 152 15.95 -13.58 -0.30
N PHE A 153 15.01 -13.71 -1.24
CA PHE A 153 14.58 -15.02 -1.73
C PHE A 153 14.32 -15.04 -3.23
N GLU A 154 14.21 -16.25 -3.79
CA GLU A 154 14.04 -16.46 -5.23
C GLU A 154 12.60 -16.84 -5.59
N LEU A 155 11.94 -16.01 -6.41
CA LEU A 155 10.59 -16.27 -6.90
C LEU A 155 10.62 -16.85 -8.32
N LYS A 156 10.07 -18.07 -8.49
CA LYS A 156 10.13 -18.84 -9.75
C LYS A 156 8.74 -19.30 -10.17
N TYR A 157 8.03 -18.48 -10.94
CA TYR A 157 6.69 -18.80 -11.46
C TYR A 157 6.66 -20.06 -12.31
N LYS A 158 7.72 -20.36 -13.06
CA LYS A 158 7.83 -21.63 -13.80
C LYS A 158 7.79 -22.86 -12.89
N HIS A 159 8.32 -22.76 -11.67
CA HIS A 159 8.22 -23.85 -10.70
C HIS A 159 6.78 -24.01 -10.20
N ILE A 160 6.12 -22.88 -9.92
CA ILE A 160 4.73 -22.82 -9.46
C ILE A 160 3.78 -23.41 -10.50
N SER A 161 3.85 -22.96 -11.76
CA SER A 161 2.99 -23.47 -12.83
C SER A 161 3.19 -24.96 -13.08
N LYS A 162 4.43 -25.46 -12.97
CA LYS A 162 4.73 -26.89 -13.08
C LYS A 162 4.11 -27.69 -11.92
N LYS A 163 4.15 -27.17 -10.69
CA LYS A 163 3.52 -27.81 -9.51
C LYS A 163 2.00 -27.88 -9.65
N LEU A 164 1.39 -26.87 -10.29
CA LEU A 164 -0.04 -26.83 -10.60
C LEU A 164 -0.42 -27.62 -11.87
N GLY A 165 0.54 -28.13 -12.64
CA GLY A 165 0.29 -28.85 -13.89
C GLY A 165 -0.25 -27.96 -15.02
N LEU A 166 -0.02 -26.64 -14.96
CA LEU A 166 -0.54 -25.69 -15.95
C LEU A 166 0.30 -25.70 -17.23
N LYS A 167 -0.38 -25.70 -18.38
CA LYS A 167 0.25 -25.49 -19.68
C LYS A 167 0.18 -24.01 -20.04
N THR A 168 1.26 -23.28 -19.78
CA THR A 168 1.32 -21.81 -19.84
C THR A 168 2.52 -21.31 -20.63
N SER A 169 2.43 -20.09 -21.19
CA SER A 169 3.56 -19.33 -21.76
C SER A 169 4.36 -18.56 -20.69
N GLY A 170 3.84 -18.44 -19.46
CA GLY A 170 4.46 -17.70 -18.37
C GLY A 170 3.43 -17.09 -17.41
N ALA A 171 3.90 -16.44 -16.35
CA ALA A 171 3.04 -15.61 -15.52
C ALA A 171 2.69 -14.33 -16.29
N GLY A 172 1.40 -14.05 -16.43
CA GLY A 172 0.88 -12.82 -17.03
C GLY A 172 0.83 -11.70 -16.00
N ILE A 173 -0.11 -11.80 -15.06
CA ILE A 173 -0.26 -10.80 -13.99
C ILE A 173 0.19 -11.42 -12.67
N VAL A 174 1.14 -10.75 -12.01
CA VAL A 174 1.54 -11.07 -10.64
C VAL A 174 1.45 -9.83 -9.78
N LYS A 175 0.67 -9.93 -8.70
CA LYS A 175 0.40 -8.82 -7.80
C LYS A 175 0.57 -9.25 -6.35
N ILE A 176 1.27 -8.42 -5.56
CA ILE A 176 1.26 -8.50 -4.10
C ILE A 176 -0.08 -7.93 -3.61
N ASN A 177 -0.91 -8.76 -2.99
CA ASN A 177 -2.18 -8.32 -2.41
C ASN A 177 -2.01 -7.87 -0.96
N TYR A 178 -1.04 -8.47 -0.26
CA TYR A 178 -0.74 -8.20 1.13
C TYR A 178 0.72 -8.57 1.39
N PHE A 179 1.42 -7.79 2.20
CA PHE A 179 2.64 -8.25 2.85
C PHE A 179 2.93 -7.51 4.15
N ASN A 180 3.64 -8.20 5.03
CA ASN A 180 4.28 -7.66 6.24
C ASN A 180 5.60 -8.42 6.46
N LYS A 181 6.16 -8.34 7.67
CA LYS A 181 7.39 -9.07 8.02
C LYS A 181 7.30 -10.60 7.96
N ASP A 182 6.10 -11.15 8.15
CA ASP A 182 5.89 -12.58 8.37
C ASP A 182 5.38 -13.28 7.09
N TYR A 183 4.64 -12.57 6.24
CA TYR A 183 3.98 -13.17 5.08
C TYR A 183 3.92 -12.22 3.88
N ILE A 184 3.93 -12.82 2.69
CA ILE A 184 3.55 -12.18 1.43
C ILE A 184 2.43 -12.99 0.79
N VAL A 185 1.36 -12.33 0.35
CA VAL A 185 0.26 -12.95 -0.39
C VAL A 185 0.25 -12.43 -1.82
N LEU A 186 0.48 -13.34 -2.76
CA LEU A 186 0.51 -13.06 -4.19
C LEU A 186 -0.75 -13.59 -4.88
N SER A 187 -1.24 -12.82 -5.84
CA SER A 187 -2.15 -13.29 -6.90
C SER A 187 -1.31 -13.54 -8.15
N ILE A 188 -1.40 -14.74 -8.72
CA ILE A 188 -0.71 -15.09 -9.97
C ILE A 188 -1.72 -15.57 -10.99
N LYS A 189 -1.79 -14.87 -12.13
CA LYS A 189 -2.49 -15.30 -13.33
C LYS A 189 -1.48 -15.79 -14.36
N PHE A 190 -1.68 -17.00 -14.87
CA PHE A 190 -0.84 -17.61 -15.90
C PHE A 190 -1.48 -17.48 -17.27
N ASP A 191 -0.69 -17.08 -18.27
CA ASP A 191 -1.18 -16.91 -19.64
C ASP A 191 -1.21 -18.26 -20.38
N GLY A 192 -2.22 -18.45 -21.21
CA GLY A 192 -2.33 -19.60 -22.10
C GLY A 192 -1.24 -19.59 -23.18
N VAL A 193 -0.83 -20.77 -23.64
CA VAL A 193 0.22 -20.90 -24.68
C VAL A 193 -0.18 -20.23 -26.01
N ILE A 194 -1.47 -20.15 -26.32
CA ILE A 194 -1.98 -19.61 -27.60
C ILE A 194 -2.76 -18.31 -27.37
N VAL A 195 -3.89 -18.39 -26.66
CA VAL A 195 -4.73 -17.24 -26.28
C VAL A 195 -5.40 -17.56 -24.95
N GLY A 196 -5.67 -16.53 -24.14
CA GLY A 196 -6.45 -16.65 -22.92
C GLY A 196 -5.61 -16.95 -21.69
N GLU A 197 -6.27 -17.47 -20.64
CA GLU A 197 -5.67 -17.74 -19.34
C GLU A 197 -5.50 -19.25 -19.14
N ALA A 198 -4.33 -19.68 -18.67
CA ALA A 198 -4.04 -21.07 -18.32
C ALA A 198 -4.53 -21.42 -16.91
N GLY A 199 -4.60 -20.43 -16.02
CA GLY A 199 -5.13 -20.57 -14.67
C GLY A 199 -4.73 -19.41 -13.76
N PHE A 200 -5.32 -19.40 -12.58
CA PHE A 200 -5.06 -18.43 -11.53
C PHE A 200 -4.82 -19.16 -10.21
N THR A 201 -3.94 -18.63 -9.37
CA THR A 201 -3.69 -19.14 -8.03
C THR A 201 -3.33 -18.01 -7.07
N ASN A 202 -3.53 -18.25 -5.78
CA ASN A 202 -2.94 -17.42 -4.73
C ASN A 202 -1.74 -18.15 -4.14
N VAL A 203 -0.67 -17.42 -3.85
CA VAL A 203 0.53 -17.96 -3.20
C VAL A 203 0.75 -17.23 -1.89
N ILE A 204 0.93 -17.97 -0.81
CA ILE A 204 1.37 -17.42 0.48
C ILE A 204 2.84 -17.79 0.64
N ILE A 205 3.70 -16.78 0.72
CA ILE A 205 5.11 -16.94 1.06
C ILE A 205 5.23 -16.68 2.56
N ASP A 206 5.67 -17.68 3.31
CA ASP A 206 5.85 -17.64 4.76
C ASP A 206 7.30 -17.37 5.09
N LEU A 207 7.53 -16.20 5.69
CA LEU A 207 8.84 -15.66 6.04
C LEU A 207 9.22 -15.94 7.50
N GLN A 208 8.35 -16.55 8.32
CA GLN A 208 8.56 -16.61 9.77
C GLN A 208 9.75 -17.47 10.20
N ASP A 209 10.00 -18.57 9.49
CA ASP A 209 11.00 -19.56 9.87
C ASP A 209 12.34 -19.39 9.12
N ASP A 210 12.28 -19.09 7.82
CA ASP A 210 13.44 -18.94 6.94
C ASP A 210 13.21 -17.78 5.95
N HIS A 211 13.89 -16.67 6.19
CA HIS A 211 13.75 -15.44 5.41
C HIS A 211 14.47 -15.49 4.05
N ASP A 212 15.46 -16.38 3.90
CA ASP A 212 16.29 -16.47 2.68
C ASP A 212 15.79 -17.59 1.75
N ASN A 213 15.11 -18.60 2.32
CA ASN A 213 14.48 -19.67 1.58
C ASN A 213 13.08 -20.00 2.13
N PRO A 214 12.14 -19.04 2.02
CA PRO A 214 10.82 -19.15 2.61
C PRO A 214 9.98 -20.24 1.97
N THR A 215 9.06 -20.79 2.77
CA THR A 215 8.11 -21.79 2.27
C THR A 215 6.98 -21.09 1.54
N ALA A 216 6.72 -21.52 0.30
CA ALA A 216 5.59 -21.03 -0.49
C ALA A 216 4.45 -22.06 -0.52
N TYR A 217 3.26 -21.64 -0.09
CA TYR A 217 2.04 -22.42 -0.11
C TYR A 217 1.18 -22.00 -1.30
N LEU A 218 0.80 -22.98 -2.12
CA LEU A 218 -0.13 -22.78 -3.23
C LEU A 218 -1.55 -22.97 -2.71
N VAL A 219 -2.34 -21.91 -2.76
CA VAL A 219 -3.74 -21.93 -2.33
C VAL A 219 -4.62 -22.05 -3.57
N ASP A 220 -5.15 -23.24 -3.76
CA ASP A 220 -6.19 -23.51 -4.77
C ASP A 220 -7.56 -23.53 -4.08
N LEU A 221 -8.38 -22.52 -4.34
CA LEU A 221 -9.74 -22.41 -3.81
C LEU A 221 -10.77 -23.21 -4.64
N SER A 222 -10.33 -24.02 -5.61
CA SER A 222 -11.16 -24.96 -6.37
C SER A 222 -12.44 -24.34 -6.96
N ILE A 223 -12.33 -23.63 -8.09
CA ILE A 223 -13.53 -23.18 -8.84
C ILE A 223 -13.68 -24.00 -10.13
N ALA A 224 -14.39 -25.11 -9.96
CA ALA A 224 -15.14 -25.91 -10.93
C ALA A 224 -14.42 -26.69 -12.06
N THR A 225 -14.77 -27.98 -12.11
CA THR A 225 -14.54 -28.97 -13.17
C THR A 225 -15.92 -29.52 -13.57
N PRO A 226 -16.11 -30.19 -14.72
CA PRO A 226 -15.94 -29.82 -16.13
C PRO A 226 -17.29 -29.56 -16.85
N VAL A 227 -17.26 -28.95 -18.04
CA VAL A 227 -18.41 -28.89 -18.96
C VAL A 227 -18.13 -29.79 -20.18
N LYS A 228 -19.07 -30.70 -20.51
CA LYS A 228 -19.06 -31.40 -21.79
C LYS A 228 -19.56 -30.46 -22.88
N VAL A 229 -18.67 -30.05 -23.76
CA VAL A 229 -19.03 -29.38 -25.01
C VAL A 229 -19.26 -30.47 -26.06
N LYS A 230 -20.46 -30.50 -26.65
CA LYS A 230 -20.79 -31.33 -27.82
C LYS A 230 -20.24 -30.70 -29.08
#